data_AF-A0A1S3DKN4-F1
#
_entry.id   AF-A0A1S3DKN4-F1
#
_cell.length_a   1.000
_cell.length_b   1.000
_cell.length_c   1.000
_cell.angle_alpha   90.00
_cell.angle_beta   90.00
_cell.angle_gamma   90.00
#
_symmetry.space_group_name_H-M   'P 1'
#
loop_
_entity.id
_entity.type
_entity.pdbx_description
1 polymer ?
#
loop_
_entity_poly.entity_id
_entity_poly.type
_entity_poly.pdbx_seq_one_letter_code
_entity_poly.pdbx_strand_id
1 'polypeptide(L)'
;MKVKLAENPVAISERKPLCRRESNNVDIEDILAHTPEDPSIAFSTVFELGGPGGEALVKSPGNTVCNTHSRLATIAKYVASTGQILNIGDVPSWMREEVCNDEDEESDFTTRCILCMPIFNGQKTVIGVAQLINKVTRQPFTDCDVSIFEAFAIFCGLGIHNTQMYENACKLMAKQKVFQRYLTFCGIGIQNAQLFEMSILEFERNQ
;
A
#
# COMPACT_ATOMS: atom_id res chain seq x y z
N MET A 1 10.32 4.29 11.98
CA MET A 1 9.72 3.34 11.01
C MET A 1 8.90 4.11 10.00
N LYS A 2 8.94 3.74 8.71
CA LYS A 2 8.12 4.35 7.66
C LYS A 2 7.32 3.26 6.91
N VAL A 3 6.02 3.44 6.70
CA VAL A 3 5.18 2.54 5.87
C VAL A 3 4.59 3.34 4.73
N LYS A 4 4.82 2.90 3.49
CA LYS A 4 4.35 3.57 2.26
C LYS A 4 3.33 2.67 1.58
N LEU A 5 2.11 3.13 1.40
CA LEU A 5 1.07 2.42 0.66
C LEU A 5 1.12 2.83 -0.81
N ALA A 6 1.07 1.85 -1.71
CA ALA A 6 1.07 2.11 -3.15
C ALA A 6 -0.27 2.73 -3.58
N GLU A 7 -0.26 3.60 -4.59
CA GLU A 7 -1.48 4.09 -5.24
C GLU A 7 -2.21 2.95 -5.97
N ASN A 8 -1.45 2.12 -6.67
CA ASN A 8 -1.95 0.96 -7.39
C ASN A 8 -1.20 -0.30 -6.93
N PRO A 9 -1.88 -1.44 -6.79
CA PRO A 9 -1.21 -2.71 -6.52
C PRO A 9 -0.22 -3.05 -7.64
N VAL A 10 1.02 -3.35 -7.28
CA VAL A 10 2.07 -3.74 -8.24
C VAL A 10 2.02 -5.25 -8.42
N ALA A 11 1.70 -5.70 -9.64
CA ALA A 11 1.69 -7.10 -10.02
C ALA A 11 3.11 -7.54 -10.38
N ILE A 12 3.58 -8.65 -9.79
CA ILE A 12 4.90 -9.21 -10.08
C ILE A 12 4.72 -10.31 -11.14
N SER A 13 5.47 -10.23 -12.24
CA SER A 13 5.32 -11.09 -13.42
C SER A 13 5.65 -12.57 -13.17
N GLU A 14 6.57 -12.88 -12.25
CA GLU A 14 6.90 -14.24 -11.87
C GLU A 14 7.14 -14.38 -10.37
N ARG A 15 6.58 -15.45 -9.79
CA ARG A 15 6.75 -15.78 -8.37
C ARG A 15 8.18 -16.27 -8.12
N LYS A 16 9.08 -15.36 -7.76
CA LYS A 16 10.30 -15.73 -7.05
C LYS A 16 9.96 -15.95 -5.56
N PRO A 17 10.57 -16.92 -4.86
CA PRO A 17 10.51 -16.94 -3.40
C PRO A 17 10.97 -15.57 -2.88
N LEU A 18 10.52 -15.17 -1.68
CA LEU A 18 11.04 -13.96 -1.03
C LEU A 18 12.55 -14.13 -0.88
N CYS A 19 13.30 -13.67 -1.87
CA CYS A 19 14.74 -13.78 -1.86
C CYS A 19 15.22 -12.59 -1.06
N ARG A 20 15.78 -12.90 0.09
CA ARG A 20 16.44 -11.94 0.94
C ARG A 20 17.70 -11.46 0.24
N ARG A 21 17.81 -10.15 0.15
CA ARG A 21 18.98 -9.45 -0.37
C ARG A 21 19.63 -8.65 0.74
N GLU A 22 20.95 -8.69 0.76
CA GLU A 22 21.80 -8.09 1.76
C GLU A 22 22.82 -7.16 1.11
N SER A 23 23.42 -6.26 1.88
CA SER A 23 24.43 -5.32 1.37
C SER A 23 25.66 -5.98 0.74
N ASN A 24 25.88 -7.28 0.97
CA ASN A 24 26.98 -8.05 0.38
C ASN A 24 26.65 -8.68 -0.99
N ASN A 25 25.37 -8.70 -1.40
CA ASN A 25 24.92 -9.42 -2.59
C ASN A 25 24.02 -8.56 -3.51
N VAL A 26 23.96 -7.26 -3.24
CA VAL A 26 23.31 -6.26 -4.10
C VAL A 26 24.19 -5.04 -4.20
N ASP A 27 24.46 -4.62 -5.43
CA ASP A 27 25.05 -3.33 -5.68
C ASP A 27 23.98 -2.25 -5.86
N ILE A 28 24.30 -1.02 -5.49
CA ILE A 28 23.39 0.12 -5.68
C ILE A 28 23.04 0.34 -7.16
N GLU A 29 23.98 0.05 -8.06
CA GLU A 29 23.79 0.13 -9.51
C GLU A 29 22.66 -0.81 -9.97
N ASP A 30 22.55 -2.01 -9.40
CA ASP A 30 21.44 -2.91 -9.66
C ASP A 30 20.11 -2.31 -9.18
N ILE A 31 20.10 -1.69 -8.00
CA ILE A 31 18.89 -1.04 -7.46
C ILE A 31 18.46 0.10 -8.36
N LEU A 32 19.39 0.95 -8.80
CA LEU A 32 19.10 2.10 -9.66
C LEU A 32 18.66 1.65 -11.06
N ALA A 33 19.29 0.63 -11.63
CA ALA A 33 18.90 0.08 -12.93
C ALA A 33 17.52 -0.60 -12.92
N HIS A 34 17.14 -1.21 -11.79
CA HIS A 34 15.85 -1.89 -11.61
C HIS A 34 14.79 -1.02 -10.92
N THR A 35 15.14 0.20 -10.49
CA THR A 35 14.14 1.18 -10.06
C THR A 35 13.59 1.75 -11.36
N PRO A 36 12.40 1.33 -11.79
CA PRO A 36 11.88 1.88 -13.01
C PRO A 36 11.59 3.37 -12.77
N GLU A 37 11.93 4.24 -13.73
CA GLU A 37 11.30 5.57 -13.81
C GLU A 37 9.80 5.47 -14.16
N ASP A 38 9.22 4.28 -14.06
CA ASP A 38 7.83 4.02 -14.35
C ASP A 38 6.95 4.78 -13.33
N PRO A 39 6.16 5.77 -13.80
CA PRO A 39 5.25 6.53 -12.96
C PRO A 39 4.16 5.65 -12.34
N SER A 40 4.05 4.37 -12.73
CA SER A 40 3.11 3.41 -12.15
C SER A 40 3.36 3.11 -10.66
N ILE A 41 4.60 3.27 -10.17
CA ILE A 41 4.96 3.01 -8.77
C ILE A 41 5.00 4.32 -7.98
N ALA A 42 3.80 4.84 -7.71
CA ALA A 42 3.55 5.95 -6.81
C ALA A 42 3.02 5.46 -5.45
N PHE A 43 3.38 6.17 -4.38
CA PHE A 43 2.86 5.89 -3.04
C PHE A 43 1.78 6.93 -2.69
N SER A 44 0.60 6.48 -2.28
CA SER A 44 -0.55 7.34 -1.95
C SER A 44 -0.50 7.89 -0.54
N THR A 45 0.16 7.18 0.37
CA THR A 45 0.15 7.49 1.80
C THR A 45 1.43 6.99 2.45
N VAL A 46 2.01 7.82 3.29
CA VAL A 46 3.21 7.51 4.07
C VAL A 46 2.90 7.69 5.55
N PHE A 47 3.05 6.61 6.32
CA PHE A 47 2.98 6.61 7.77
C PHE A 47 4.40 6.65 8.32
N GLU A 48 4.72 7.66 9.10
CA GLU A 48 6.01 7.80 9.77
C GLU A 48 5.81 7.68 11.28
N LEU A 49 6.57 6.78 11.91
CA LEU A 49 6.65 6.65 13.35
C LEU A 49 8.07 6.99 13.78
N GLY A 50 8.21 8.10 14.50
CA GLY A 50 9.48 8.60 15.03
C GLY A 50 10.02 7.78 16.20
N GLY A 51 11.12 8.25 16.79
CA GLY A 51 11.70 7.68 18.01
C GLY A 51 10.81 7.82 19.24
N PRO A 52 11.26 7.37 20.43
CA PRO A 52 10.48 7.45 21.66
C PRO A 52 10.04 8.90 21.95
N GLY A 53 8.72 9.12 21.98
CA GLY A 53 8.09 10.44 22.17
C GLY A 53 7.64 11.13 20.87
N GLY A 54 7.95 10.57 19.70
CA GLY A 54 7.45 11.07 18.41
C GLY A 54 6.02 10.61 18.12
N GLU A 55 5.16 11.54 17.72
CA GLU A 55 3.81 11.21 17.26
C GLU A 55 3.85 10.47 15.92
N ALA A 56 2.85 9.61 15.69
CA ALA A 56 2.66 8.97 14.40
C ALA A 56 2.13 10.01 13.40
N LEU A 57 2.85 10.21 12.30
CA LEU A 57 2.50 11.16 11.24
C LEU A 57 1.97 10.42 10.02
N VAL A 58 0.91 10.94 9.43
CA VAL A 58 0.37 10.46 8.14
C VAL A 58 0.51 11.57 7.12
N LYS A 59 1.23 11.29 6.04
CA LYS A 59 1.47 12.22 4.94
C LYS A 59 0.90 11.64 3.65
N SER A 60 0.02 12.38 2.99
CA SER A 60 -0.38 12.09 1.61
C SER A 60 0.52 12.91 0.68
N PRO A 61 1.31 12.30 -0.22
CA PRO A 61 2.27 13.01 -1.06
C PRO A 61 1.62 13.82 -2.20
N GLY A 62 0.40 14.32 -2.02
CA GLY A 62 -0.27 15.19 -2.98
C GLY A 62 0.53 16.47 -3.23
N ASN A 63 1.20 16.52 -4.38
CA ASN A 63 1.89 17.66 -5.00
C ASN A 63 3.26 18.14 -4.46
N THR A 64 3.91 17.49 -3.50
CA THR A 64 5.30 17.85 -3.17
C THR A 64 6.30 16.99 -3.95
N VAL A 65 6.76 17.55 -5.07
CA VAL A 65 7.74 17.03 -6.06
C VAL A 65 9.07 16.56 -5.43
N CYS A 66 9.36 16.91 -4.17
CA CYS A 66 10.63 16.61 -3.51
C CYS A 66 10.80 15.16 -3.00
N ASN A 67 9.74 14.35 -2.91
CA ASN A 67 9.88 12.95 -2.46
C ASN A 67 10.34 11.99 -3.57
N THR A 68 10.48 12.48 -4.80
CA THR A 68 10.80 11.65 -5.98
C THR A 68 12.26 11.18 -6.00
N HIS A 69 13.17 11.92 -5.35
CA HIS A 69 14.62 11.65 -5.35
C HIS A 69 15.22 11.21 -4.01
N SER A 70 14.42 11.15 -2.92
CA SER A 70 14.95 10.69 -1.63
C SER A 70 15.43 9.23 -1.71
N ARG A 71 16.64 8.96 -1.20
CA ARG A 71 17.27 7.63 -1.16
C ARG A 71 16.34 6.54 -0.61
N LEU A 72 15.58 6.88 0.44
CA LEU A 72 14.62 5.99 1.08
C LEU A 72 13.41 5.70 0.17
N ALA A 73 13.03 6.64 -0.70
CA ALA A 73 12.01 6.45 -1.71
C ALA A 73 12.49 5.51 -2.82
N THR A 74 13.74 5.67 -3.29
CA THR A 74 14.35 4.77 -4.29
C THR A 74 14.38 3.33 -3.80
N ILE A 75 14.87 3.09 -2.58
CA ILE A 75 14.87 1.75 -1.97
C ILE A 75 13.46 1.19 -1.86
N ALA A 76 12.48 2.02 -1.46
CA ALA A 76 11.08 1.58 -1.37
C ALA A 76 10.51 1.20 -2.75
N LYS A 77 10.80 1.98 -3.79
CA LYS A 77 10.35 1.70 -5.17
C LYS A 77 10.93 0.39 -5.69
N TYR A 78 12.23 0.16 -5.49
CA TYR A 78 12.88 -1.10 -5.85
C TYR A 78 12.24 -2.31 -5.14
N VAL A 79 11.99 -2.21 -3.84
CA VAL A 79 11.33 -3.28 -3.09
C VAL A 79 9.89 -3.48 -3.55
N ALA A 80 9.18 -2.41 -3.91
CA ALA A 80 7.83 -2.49 -4.45
C ALA A 80 7.78 -3.17 -5.82
N SER A 81 8.75 -2.88 -6.71
CA SER A 81 8.81 -3.46 -8.06
C SER A 81 9.26 -4.92 -8.05
N THR A 82 10.25 -5.25 -7.23
CA THR A 82 10.85 -6.59 -7.19
C THR A 82 10.14 -7.54 -6.24
N GLY A 83 9.46 -7.02 -5.21
CA GLY A 83 8.91 -7.80 -4.11
C GLY A 83 9.97 -8.50 -3.26
N GLN A 84 11.22 -8.03 -3.28
CA GLN A 84 12.34 -8.63 -2.54
C GLN A 84 12.57 -7.93 -1.21
N ILE A 85 12.99 -8.69 -0.20
CA ILE A 85 13.38 -8.15 1.10
C ILE A 85 14.80 -7.60 0.98
N LEU A 86 15.02 -6.37 1.46
CA LEU A 86 16.33 -5.72 1.41
C LEU A 86 16.81 -5.33 2.81
N ASN A 87 17.96 -5.86 3.22
CA ASN A 87 18.64 -5.53 4.48
C ASN A 87 20.01 -4.92 4.21
N ILE A 88 20.15 -3.61 4.43
CA ILE A 88 21.41 -2.88 4.26
C ILE A 88 21.97 -2.56 5.65
N GLY A 89 23.08 -3.20 5.99
CA GLY A 89 23.72 -3.04 7.29
C GLY A 89 24.55 -1.75 7.44
N ASP A 90 25.14 -1.29 6.34
CA ASP A 90 25.99 -0.10 6.27
C ASP A 90 25.65 0.71 5.01
N VAL A 91 24.69 1.62 5.15
CA VAL A 91 24.18 2.45 4.06
C VAL A 91 25.24 3.43 3.54
N PRO A 92 26.00 4.16 4.38
CA PRO A 92 27.06 5.05 3.90
C PRO A 92 28.08 4.37 3.00
N SER A 93 28.61 3.21 3.41
CA SER A 93 29.60 2.48 2.61
C SER A 93 28.99 1.85 1.36
N TRP A 94 27.75 1.38 1.44
CA TRP A 94 27.05 0.70 0.34
C TRP A 94 26.71 1.66 -0.82
N MET A 95 26.44 2.93 -0.52
CA MET A 95 25.98 3.91 -1.52
C MET A 95 27.12 4.57 -2.32
N ARG A 96 28.40 4.40 -1.93
CA ARG A 96 29.63 4.91 -2.57
C ARG A 96 29.72 6.43 -2.85
N GLU A 97 28.64 7.20 -2.74
CA GLU A 97 28.59 8.62 -3.10
C GLU A 97 28.08 9.50 -1.94
N GLU A 98 28.84 10.55 -1.60
CA GLU A 98 28.39 11.66 -0.75
C GLU A 98 27.42 12.56 -1.53
N VAL A 99 26.16 12.16 -1.69
CA VAL A 99 25.19 12.99 -2.46
C VAL A 99 23.95 13.31 -1.66
N CYS A 100 23.97 14.51 -1.07
CA CYS A 100 22.89 15.31 -0.47
C CYS A 100 22.14 14.72 0.74
N ASN A 101 22.29 15.39 1.88
CA ASN A 101 21.44 15.22 3.06
C ASN A 101 20.08 15.88 2.76
N ASP A 102 19.12 15.11 2.23
CA ASP A 102 17.78 15.61 1.90
C ASP A 102 16.88 15.81 3.13
N GLU A 103 17.36 15.55 4.34
CA GLU A 103 16.62 15.79 5.59
C GLU A 103 17.40 16.85 6.39
N ASP A 104 17.08 18.13 6.13
CA ASP A 104 17.40 19.33 6.90
C ASP A 104 18.86 19.48 7.38
N GLU A 105 19.55 20.55 6.96
CA GLU A 105 20.89 20.90 7.48
C GLU A 105 20.95 21.05 9.03
N GLU A 106 19.80 21.04 9.71
CA GLU A 106 19.65 21.09 11.17
C GLU A 106 19.42 19.71 11.84
N SER A 107 19.22 18.63 11.08
CA SER A 107 18.95 17.29 11.61
C SER A 107 20.19 16.39 11.53
N ASP A 108 20.74 15.97 12.68
CA ASP A 108 21.83 14.98 12.79
C ASP A 108 21.38 13.54 12.43
N PHE A 109 20.39 13.39 11.54
CA PHE A 109 19.82 12.10 11.15
C PHE A 109 20.59 11.48 9.98
N THR A 110 21.74 10.89 10.28
CA THR A 110 22.44 10.05 9.30
C THR A 110 21.84 8.65 9.25
N THR A 111 21.43 8.21 8.05
CA THR A 111 20.94 6.84 7.82
C THR A 111 22.11 5.85 7.77
N ARG A 112 22.18 4.95 8.76
CA ARG A 112 23.25 3.95 8.94
C ARG A 112 22.85 2.56 8.45
N CYS A 113 21.63 2.12 8.78
CA CYS A 113 21.11 0.82 8.38
C CYS A 113 19.63 0.90 8.00
N ILE A 114 19.21 0.07 7.05
CA ILE A 114 17.84 0.01 6.55
C ILE A 114 17.42 -1.45 6.42
N LEU A 115 16.21 -1.77 6.90
CA LEU A 115 15.51 -3.00 6.58
C LEU A 115 14.19 -2.65 5.87
N CYS A 116 14.03 -3.11 4.65
CA CYS A 116 12.90 -2.79 3.78
C CYS A 116 12.15 -4.07 3.38
N MET A 117 10.84 -4.08 3.61
CA MET A 117 9.98 -5.25 3.47
C MET A 117 8.75 -4.91 2.60
N PRO A 118 8.48 -5.67 1.54
CA PRO A 118 7.25 -5.50 0.77
C PRO A 118 6.03 -5.99 1.57
N ILE A 119 4.89 -5.33 1.39
CA ILE A 119 3.60 -5.70 1.98
C ILE A 119 2.72 -6.26 0.87
N PHE A 120 2.33 -7.53 1.00
CA PHE A 120 1.47 -8.21 0.05
C PHE A 120 0.03 -8.30 0.55
N ASN A 121 -0.94 -8.20 -0.35
CA ASN A 121 -2.32 -8.55 -0.04
C ASN A 121 -2.58 -10.07 -0.15
N GLY A 122 -3.81 -10.50 0.14
CA GLY A 122 -4.23 -11.91 0.00
C GLY A 122 -4.12 -12.48 -1.42
N GLN A 123 -4.05 -11.61 -2.44
CA GLN A 123 -3.87 -11.98 -3.85
C GLN A 123 -2.38 -11.97 -4.28
N LYS A 124 -1.45 -11.79 -3.34
CA LYS A 124 0.00 -11.74 -3.59
C LYS A 124 0.46 -10.58 -4.48
N THR A 125 -0.31 -9.49 -4.53
CA THR A 125 0.15 -8.24 -5.16
C THR A 125 0.74 -7.33 -4.10
N VAL A 126 1.80 -6.59 -4.44
CA VAL A 126 2.40 -5.62 -3.50
C VAL A 126 1.46 -4.43 -3.38
N ILE A 127 1.03 -4.12 -2.15
CA ILE A 127 0.15 -2.99 -1.83
C ILE A 127 0.87 -1.88 -1.07
N GLY A 128 2.12 -2.11 -0.68
CA GLY A 128 2.93 -1.14 0.05
C GLY A 128 4.29 -1.70 0.43
N VAL A 129 5.07 -0.88 1.13
CA VAL A 129 6.42 -1.20 1.60
C VAL A 129 6.61 -0.65 3.01
N ALA A 130 7.18 -1.45 3.90
CA ALA A 130 7.58 -1.06 5.24
C ALA A 130 9.10 -0.90 5.33
N GLN A 131 9.57 0.12 6.04
CA GLN A 131 10.98 0.46 6.22
C GLN A 131 11.29 0.70 7.70
N LEU A 132 12.25 -0.05 8.23
CA LEU A 132 12.95 0.29 9.46
C LEU A 132 14.25 1.00 9.09
N ILE A 133 14.50 2.13 9.73
CA ILE A 133 15.67 2.96 9.51
C ILE A 133 16.34 3.13 10.86
N ASN A 134 17.65 2.87 10.92
CA ASN A 134 18.47 3.02 12.11
C ASN A 134 17.96 2.21 13.31
N LYS A 135 18.53 1.01 13.51
CA LYS A 135 18.35 0.28 14.76
C LYS A 135 18.88 1.10 15.94
N VAL A 136 18.17 1.09 17.06
CA VAL A 136 18.53 1.83 18.28
C VAL A 136 19.92 1.44 18.81
N THR A 137 20.27 0.14 18.71
CA THR A 137 21.57 -0.39 19.13
C THR A 137 22.73 0.04 18.25
N ARG A 138 22.46 0.77 17.14
CA ARG A 138 23.44 1.16 16.11
C ARG A 138 24.15 0.00 15.41
N GLN A 139 23.60 -1.22 15.50
CA GLN A 139 24.05 -2.39 14.76
C GLN A 139 23.14 -2.64 13.54
N PRO A 140 23.63 -3.39 12.53
CA PRO A 140 22.78 -3.90 11.45
C PRO A 140 21.58 -4.70 11.96
N PHE A 141 20.54 -4.81 11.14
CA PHE A 141 19.41 -5.68 11.43
C PHE A 141 19.84 -7.15 11.31
N THR A 142 19.51 -7.93 12.33
CA THR A 142 19.81 -9.36 12.45
C THR A 142 18.73 -10.20 11.77
N ASP A 143 19.00 -11.49 11.58
CA ASP A 143 18.00 -12.45 11.04
C ASP A 143 16.73 -12.53 11.87
N CYS A 144 16.86 -12.37 13.20
CA CYS A 144 15.73 -12.30 14.11
C CYS A 144 14.87 -11.06 13.83
N ASP A 145 15.50 -9.89 13.67
CA ASP A 145 14.78 -8.66 13.32
C ASP A 145 14.06 -8.78 11.98
N VAL A 146 14.71 -9.40 10.98
CA VAL A 146 14.13 -9.68 9.67
C VAL A 146 12.89 -10.57 9.78
N SER A 147 12.98 -11.67 10.53
CA SER A 147 11.88 -12.63 10.70
C SER A 147 10.67 -12.00 11.40
N ILE A 148 10.91 -11.19 12.45
CA ILE A 148 9.85 -10.47 13.16
C ILE A 148 9.20 -9.43 12.25
N PHE A 149 9.99 -8.69 11.49
CA PHE A 149 9.49 -7.66 10.60
C PHE A 149 8.75 -8.24 9.39
N GLU A 150 9.13 -9.43 8.93
CA GLU A 150 8.41 -10.17 7.89
C GLU A 150 7.02 -10.57 8.37
N ALA A 151 6.93 -11.13 9.58
CA ALA A 151 5.64 -11.45 10.19
C ALA A 151 4.77 -10.18 10.33
N PHE A 152 5.34 -9.06 10.77
CA PHE A 152 4.65 -7.77 10.83
C PHE A 152 4.08 -7.36 9.47
N ALA A 153 4.89 -7.42 8.40
CA ALA A 153 4.45 -7.04 7.05
C ALA A 153 3.33 -7.95 6.53
N ILE A 154 3.39 -9.26 6.81
CA ILE A 154 2.32 -10.22 6.50
C ILE A 154 1.02 -9.82 7.21
N PHE A 155 1.07 -9.51 8.51
CA PHE A 155 -0.12 -9.09 9.26
C PHE A 155 -0.70 -7.78 8.75
N CYS A 156 0.14 -6.79 8.40
CA CYS A 156 -0.32 -5.56 7.76
C CYS A 156 -1.05 -5.85 6.45
N GLY A 157 -0.48 -6.72 5.61
CA GLY A 157 -1.05 -7.12 4.34
C GLY A 157 -2.45 -7.74 4.46
N LEU A 158 -2.59 -8.69 5.40
CA LEU A 158 -3.88 -9.34 5.71
C LEU A 158 -4.90 -8.34 6.27
N GLY A 159 -4.48 -7.48 7.20
CA GLY A 159 -5.33 -6.47 7.82
C GLY A 159 -5.86 -5.47 6.80
N ILE A 160 -4.97 -4.90 5.97
CA ILE A 160 -5.35 -3.94 4.92
C ILE A 160 -6.30 -4.59 3.92
N HIS A 161 -5.98 -5.80 3.45
CA HIS A 161 -6.84 -6.52 2.50
C HIS A 161 -8.23 -6.79 3.08
N ASN A 162 -8.32 -7.22 4.34
CA ASN A 162 -9.61 -7.49 4.99
C ASN A 162 -10.45 -6.22 5.13
N THR A 163 -9.85 -5.11 5.57
CA THR A 163 -10.54 -3.82 5.69
C THR A 163 -11.05 -3.33 4.33
N GLN A 164 -10.22 -3.39 3.29
CA GLN A 164 -10.62 -3.00 1.93
C GLN A 164 -11.78 -3.85 1.40
N MET A 165 -11.73 -5.17 1.60
CA MET A 165 -12.80 -6.09 1.20
C MET A 165 -14.10 -5.79 1.93
N TYR A 166 -14.03 -5.53 3.24
CA TYR A 166 -15.19 -5.16 4.04
C TYR A 166 -15.83 -3.84 3.59
N GLU A 167 -15.02 -2.79 3.38
CA GLU A 167 -15.52 -1.50 2.88
C GLU A 167 -16.20 -1.63 1.52
N ASN A 168 -15.63 -2.42 0.61
CA ASN A 168 -16.21 -2.67 -0.70
C ASN A 168 -17.54 -3.41 -0.59
N ALA A 169 -17.63 -4.42 0.28
CA ALA A 169 -18.88 -5.11 0.56
C ALA A 169 -19.96 -4.16 1.11
N CYS A 170 -19.61 -3.30 2.07
CA CYS A 170 -20.54 -2.29 2.61
C CYS A 170 -21.04 -1.32 1.52
N LYS A 171 -20.16 -0.84 0.64
CA LYS A 171 -20.52 0.04 -0.49
C LYS A 171 -21.48 -0.66 -1.46
N LEU A 172 -21.23 -1.93 -1.79
CA LEU A 172 -22.10 -2.73 -2.66
C LEU A 172 -23.47 -2.99 -2.01
N MET A 173 -23.50 -3.32 -0.72
CA MET A 173 -24.74 -3.51 0.03
C MET A 173 -25.59 -2.22 0.05
N ALA A 174 -24.96 -1.06 0.22
CA ALA A 174 -25.67 0.23 0.16
C ALA A 174 -26.31 0.47 -1.21
N LYS A 175 -25.57 0.22 -2.31
CA LYS A 175 -26.09 0.33 -3.68
C LYS A 175 -27.24 -0.64 -3.94
N GLN A 176 -27.08 -1.89 -3.53
CA GLN A 176 -28.11 -2.92 -3.65
C GLN A 176 -29.39 -2.54 -2.92
N LYS A 177 -29.28 -1.96 -1.72
CA LYS A 177 -30.44 -1.51 -0.94
C LYS A 177 -31.23 -0.40 -1.63
N VAL A 178 -30.56 0.53 -2.30
CA VAL A 178 -31.22 1.59 -3.08
C VAL A 178 -31.93 0.99 -4.28
N PHE A 179 -31.25 0.13 -5.03
CA PHE A 179 -31.83 -0.53 -6.20
C PHE A 179 -33.05 -1.40 -5.86
N GLN A 180 -32.97 -2.16 -4.76
CA GLN A 180 -34.07 -2.98 -4.28
C GLN A 180 -35.31 -2.14 -3.96
N ARG A 181 -35.14 -0.97 -3.32
CA ARG A 181 -36.27 -0.05 -3.05
C ARG A 181 -36.91 0.47 -4.34
N TYR A 182 -36.10 0.80 -5.33
CA TYR A 182 -36.59 1.24 -6.63
C TYR A 182 -37.41 0.14 -7.33
N LEU A 183 -36.91 -1.10 -7.34
CA LEU A 183 -37.63 -2.24 -7.90
C LEU A 183 -38.98 -2.47 -7.21
N THR A 184 -39.02 -2.40 -5.87
CA THR A 184 -40.28 -2.52 -5.12
C THR A 184 -41.26 -1.41 -5.48
N PHE A 185 -40.80 -0.16 -5.61
CA PHE A 185 -41.64 0.95 -6.03
C PHE A 185 -42.24 0.74 -7.43
N CYS A 186 -41.41 0.35 -8.40
CA CYS A 186 -41.88 0.04 -9.76
C CYS A 186 -42.87 -1.12 -9.77
N GLY A 187 -42.62 -2.18 -8.99
CA GLY A 187 -43.52 -3.32 -8.87
C GLY A 187 -44.91 -2.93 -8.35
N ILE A 188 -44.96 -2.09 -7.31
CA ILE A 188 -46.24 -1.54 -6.80
C ILE A 188 -46.95 -0.72 -7.89
N GLY A 189 -46.21 0.12 -8.62
CA GLY A 189 -46.78 0.92 -9.71
C GLY A 189 -47.39 0.06 -10.83
N ILE A 190 -46.70 -1.00 -11.24
CA ILE A 190 -47.19 -1.95 -12.26
C ILE A 190 -48.43 -2.69 -11.75
N GLN A 191 -48.40 -3.20 -10.51
CA GLN A 191 -49.53 -3.90 -9.91
C GLN A 191 -50.78 -3.01 -9.85
N ASN A 192 -50.61 -1.75 -9.46
CA ASN A 192 -51.71 -0.79 -9.41
C ASN A 192 -52.27 -0.49 -10.80
N ALA A 193 -51.43 -0.37 -11.83
CA ALA A 193 -51.88 -0.16 -13.20
C ALA A 193 -52.71 -1.34 -13.72
N GLN A 194 -52.28 -2.58 -13.44
CA GLN A 194 -53.00 -3.80 -13.80
C GLN A 194 -54.36 -3.90 -13.08
N LEU A 195 -54.41 -3.55 -11.79
CA LEU A 195 -55.67 -3.53 -11.03
C LEU A 195 -56.67 -2.51 -11.60
N PHE A 196 -56.19 -1.34 -12.02
CA PHE A 196 -57.03 -0.33 -12.64
C PHE A 196 -57.61 -0.82 -13.97
N GLU A 197 -56.79 -1.43 -14.82
CA GLU A 197 -57.24 -2.01 -16.09
C GLU A 197 -58.31 -3.10 -15.89
N MET A 198 -58.08 -4.03 -14.96
CA MET A 198 -59.08 -5.05 -14.58
C MET A 198 -60.40 -4.42 -14.09
N SER A 199 -60.33 -3.34 -13.31
CA SER A 199 -61.51 -2.67 -12.79
C SER A 199 -62.36 -2.01 -13.89
N ILE A 200 -61.72 -1.46 -14.93
CA ILE A 200 -62.41 -0.88 -16.09
C ILE A 200 -63.14 -1.98 -16.86
N LEU A 201 -62.45 -3.08 -17.17
CA LEU A 201 -63.04 -4.21 -17.91
C LEU A 201 -64.25 -4.81 -17.18
N GLU A 202 -64.19 -4.90 -15.85
CA GLU A 202 -65.30 -5.41 -15.06
C GLU A 202 -66.48 -4.43 -14.98
N PHE A 203 -66.22 -3.13 -14.96
CA PHE A 203 -67.27 -2.11 -15.07
C PHE A 203 -68.00 -2.18 -16.42
N GLU A 204 -67.25 -2.28 -17.52
CA GLU A 204 -67.82 -2.42 -18.87
C GLU A 204 -68.64 -3.71 -19.02
N ARG A 205 -68.19 -4.82 -18.43
CA ARG A 205 -68.94 -6.10 -18.43
C ARG A 205 -70.29 -6.02 -17.70
N ASN A 206 -70.40 -5.13 -16.72
CA ASN A 206 -71.58 -4.98 -15.87
C ASN A 206 -72.58 -3.92 -16.38
N GLN A 207 -72.31 -3.27 -17.52
CA GLN A 207 -73.27 -2.43 -18.27
C GLN A 207 -74.03 -3.27 -19.30
#